data_AF-A0A259DCH2-F1
#
_entry.id   AF-A0A259DCH2-F1
#
_cell.length_a   1.000
_cell.length_b   1.000
_cell.length_c   1.000
_cell.angle_alpha   90.00
_cell.angle_beta   90.00
_cell.angle_gamma   90.00
#
_symmetry.space_group_name_H-M   'P 1'
#
loop_
_entity.id
_entity.type
_entity.pdbx_description
1 polymer ?
#
loop_
_entity_poly.entity_id
_entity_poly.type
_entity_poly.pdbx_seq_one_letter_code
_entity_poly.pdbx_strand_id
1 'polypeptide(L)'
;MKSTLLAAALIVALPAAAIADDNWMMRARAINIAPDVSSSVAGLDVSSEWVPEVDFTYFLTPNIGMELILGTARHEVTLNGASLGKVN
;
A
#
# COMPACT_ATOMS: atom_id res chain seq x y z
N MET A 1 -25.24 -26.09 1.32
CA MET A 1 -25.11 -25.40 0.02
C MET A 1 -24.94 -23.92 0.35
N LYS A 2 -23.72 -23.40 0.29
CA LYS A 2 -23.37 -22.05 0.76
C LYS A 2 -23.53 -21.06 -0.40
N SER A 3 -24.36 -20.05 -0.19
CA SER A 3 -24.74 -19.02 -1.15
C SER A 3 -23.53 -18.21 -1.62
N THR A 4 -23.25 -18.22 -2.92
CA THR A 4 -22.23 -17.38 -3.57
C THR A 4 -22.89 -16.04 -3.92
N LEU A 5 -22.60 -14.98 -3.16
CA LEU A 5 -22.98 -13.61 -3.54
C LEU A 5 -21.89 -13.06 -4.46
N LEU A 6 -22.23 -12.95 -5.74
CA LEU A 6 -21.42 -12.30 -6.77
C LEU A 6 -21.68 -10.78 -6.67
N ALA A 7 -20.78 -10.04 -6.02
CA ALA A 7 -20.82 -8.58 -6.02
C ALA A 7 -20.14 -8.07 -7.31
N ALA A 8 -20.94 -7.61 -8.26
CA ALA A 8 -20.44 -6.90 -9.44
C ALA A 8 -20.02 -5.47 -9.00
N ALA A 9 -18.72 -5.21 -8.94
CA ALA A 9 -18.19 -3.87 -8.71
C ALA A 9 -18.29 -3.06 -10.00
N LEU A 10 -19.26 -2.15 -10.06
CA LEU A 10 -19.39 -1.14 -11.11
C LEU A 10 -18.31 -0.06 -10.88
N ILE A 11 -17.22 -0.09 -11.65
CA ILE A 11 -16.24 0.99 -11.64
C ILE A 11 -16.83 2.15 -12.45
N VAL A 12 -17.43 3.12 -11.77
CA VAL A 12 -17.78 4.41 -12.37
C VAL A 12 -16.48 5.18 -12.57
N ALA A 13 -16.07 5.35 -13.83
CA ALA A 13 -14.97 6.24 -14.19
C ALA A 13 -15.42 7.69 -13.96
N LEU A 14 -15.15 8.23 -12.77
CA LEU A 14 -15.29 9.66 -12.51
C LEU A 14 -14.16 10.39 -13.24
N PRO A 15 -14.43 11.49 -13.96
CA PRO A 15 -13.38 12.35 -14.46
C PRO A 15 -12.66 12.96 -13.27
N ALA A 16 -11.42 12.51 -13.01
CA ALA A 16 -10.55 13.19 -12.07
C ALA A 16 -10.18 14.54 -12.71
N ALA A 17 -10.74 15.63 -12.20
CA ALA A 17 -10.27 16.96 -12.54
C ALA A 17 -8.84 17.09 -12.00
N ALA A 18 -7.85 17.08 -12.89
CA ALA A 18 -6.47 17.38 -12.52
C ALA A 18 -6.39 18.88 -12.21
N ILE A 19 -6.20 19.22 -10.94
CA ILE A 19 -5.73 20.55 -10.55
C ILE A 19 -4.24 20.54 -10.85
N ALA A 20 -3.87 21.01 -12.03
CA ALA A 20 -2.47 21.14 -12.43
C ALA A 20 -1.92 22.44 -11.81
N ASP A 21 -1.15 22.30 -10.74
CA ASP A 21 -0.09 23.25 -10.42
C ASP A 21 1.18 22.71 -11.12
N ASP A 22 1.86 23.54 -11.91
CA ASP A 22 2.86 23.10 -12.91
C ASP A 22 4.01 22.27 -12.33
N ASN A 23 4.26 22.37 -11.01
CA ASN A 23 5.34 21.64 -10.34
C ASN A 23 4.87 20.65 -9.26
N TRP A 24 3.56 20.55 -8.96
CA TRP A 24 3.06 19.64 -7.92
C TRP A 24 2.24 18.49 -8.52
N MET A 25 2.49 17.28 -8.01
CA MET A 25 1.72 16.09 -8.33
C MET A 25 1.28 15.40 -7.04
N MET A 26 0.00 15.05 -6.95
CA MET A 26 -0.53 14.23 -5.85
C MET A 26 -1.06 12.92 -6.43
N ARG A 27 -0.76 11.80 -5.78
CA ARG A 27 -1.27 10.48 -6.15
C ARG A 27 -1.86 9.77 -4.94
N ALA A 28 -2.90 8.99 -5.18
CA ALA A 28 -3.47 8.05 -4.23
C ALA A 28 -3.36 6.65 -4.83
N ARG A 29 -2.80 5.71 -4.07
CA ARG A 29 -2.50 4.35 -4.54
C ARG A 29 -2.87 3.32 -3.48
N ALA A 30 -3.15 2.10 -3.91
CA ALA A 30 -3.12 0.93 -3.04
C ALA A 30 -1.81 0.21 -3.35
N ILE A 31 -0.95 0.03 -2.36
CA ILE A 31 0.31 -0.69 -2.49
C ILE A 31 0.26 -1.98 -1.68
N ASN A 32 1.03 -2.98 -2.08
CA ASN A 32 1.23 -4.18 -1.28
C ASN A 32 2.65 -4.18 -0.72
N ILE A 33 2.76 -4.18 0.60
CA ILE A 33 4.04 -4.37 1.28
C ILE A 33 4.18 -5.87 1.51
N ALA A 34 5.10 -6.49 0.78
CA ALA A 34 5.42 -7.92 0.89
C ALA A 34 6.84 -8.08 1.45
N PRO A 35 6.99 -8.40 2.75
CA PRO A 35 8.30 -8.57 3.36
C PRO A 35 9.09 -9.73 2.73
N ASP A 36 10.38 -9.50 2.46
CA ASP A 36 11.36 -10.56 2.17
C ASP A 36 12.06 -10.93 3.49
N VAL A 37 11.53 -11.95 4.17
CA VAL A 37 11.90 -12.26 5.55
C VAL A 37 13.16 -13.12 5.60
N SER A 38 14.17 -12.63 6.33
CA SER A 38 15.34 -13.40 6.71
C SER A 38 15.58 -13.29 8.22
N SER A 39 15.83 -14.43 8.88
CA SER A 39 15.99 -14.51 10.33
C SER A 39 16.86 -15.70 10.74
N SER A 40 17.56 -15.58 11.87
CA SER A 40 18.22 -16.71 12.54
C SER A 40 17.23 -17.65 13.24
N VAL A 41 15.99 -17.19 13.44
CA VAL A 41 14.90 -17.99 14.02
C VAL A 41 14.15 -18.67 12.89
N ALA A 42 14.30 -19.99 12.80
CA ALA A 42 13.62 -20.79 11.79
C ALA A 42 12.09 -20.69 11.93
N GLY A 43 11.41 -20.48 10.81
CA GLY A 43 9.96 -20.38 10.73
C GLY A 43 9.37 -19.04 11.18
N LEU A 44 10.21 -18.03 11.45
CA LEU A 44 9.74 -16.66 11.64
C LEU A 44 9.26 -16.10 10.29
N ASP A 45 8.09 -15.48 10.28
CA ASP A 45 7.52 -14.85 9.09
C ASP A 45 6.76 -13.56 9.45
N VAL A 46 6.54 -12.70 8.47
CA VAL A 46 5.83 -11.42 8.60
C VAL A 46 4.84 -11.29 7.45
N SER A 47 3.56 -11.07 7.78
CA SER A 47 2.49 -11.04 6.77
C SER A 47 2.65 -9.90 5.76
N SER A 48 2.24 -10.10 4.50
CA SER A 48 2.06 -9.00 3.55
C SER A 48 0.81 -8.17 3.89
N GLU A 49 0.83 -6.87 3.61
CA GLU A 49 -0.31 -5.97 3.88
C GLU A 49 -0.60 -5.06 2.68
N TRP A 50 -1.89 -4.86 2.37
CA TRP A 50 -2.32 -3.84 1.42
C TRP A 50 -2.51 -2.51 2.12
N VAL A 51 -1.75 -1.50 1.71
CA VAL A 51 -1.69 -0.19 2.36
C VAL A 51 -2.28 0.88 1.44
N PRO A 52 -3.24 1.69 1.93
CA PRO A 52 -3.61 2.92 1.26
C PRO A 52 -2.47 3.93 1.42
N GLU A 53 -1.99 4.46 0.30
CA GLU A 53 -0.89 5.40 0.24
C GLU A 53 -1.33 6.70 -0.44
N VAL A 54 -0.88 7.82 0.12
CA VAL A 54 -0.95 9.13 -0.52
C VAL A 54 0.47 9.65 -0.64
N ASP A 55 0.86 10.06 -1.85
CA ASP A 55 2.17 10.65 -2.09
C ASP A 55 2.06 12.01 -2.78
N PHE A 56 3.00 12.89 -2.46
CA PHE A 56 3.14 14.23 -3.01
C PHE A 56 4.52 14.37 -3.64
N THR A 57 4.59 14.74 -4.90
CA THR A 57 5.84 15.05 -5.59
C THR A 57 5.90 16.52 -5.95
N TYR A 58 7.01 17.18 -5.63
CA TYR A 58 7.35 18.50 -6.13
C TYR A 58 8.51 18.40 -7.13
N PHE A 59 8.31 18.90 -8.35
CA PHE A 59 9.31 18.90 -9.40
C PHE A 59 10.20 20.15 -9.30
N LEU A 60 11.48 19.95 -8.96
CA LEU A 60 12.50 20.99 -8.94
C LEU A 60 12.91 21.40 -10.36
N THR A 61 12.87 20.44 -11.29
CA THR A 61 13.07 20.60 -12.74
C THR A 61 12.13 19.62 -13.46
N PRO A 62 11.96 19.70 -14.79
CA PRO A 62 11.09 18.76 -15.53
C PRO A 62 11.46 17.27 -15.39
N ASN A 63 12.66 16.95 -14.89
CA ASN A 63 13.17 15.58 -14.76
C ASN A 63 13.62 15.21 -13.33
N ILE A 64 13.54 16.13 -12.37
CA ILE A 64 13.97 15.89 -10.99
C ILE A 64 12.88 16.39 -10.05
N GLY A 65 12.38 15.51 -9.19
CA GLY A 65 11.42 15.85 -8.15
C GLY A 65 11.80 15.27 -6.79
N MET A 66 11.18 15.81 -5.76
CA MET A 66 11.22 15.31 -4.38
C MET A 66 9.85 14.75 -4.03
N GLU A 67 9.82 13.58 -3.41
CA GLU A 67 8.59 12.85 -3.09
C GLU A 67 8.44 12.67 -1.58
N LEU A 68 7.23 12.96 -1.07
CA LEU A 68 6.79 12.63 0.27
C LEU A 68 5.71 11.56 0.18
N ILE A 69 6.02 10.36 0.67
CA ILE A 69 5.09 9.23 0.71
C ILE A 69 4.51 9.11 2.13
N LEU A 70 3.18 8.99 2.22
CA LEU A 70 2.46 8.80 3.46
C LEU A 70 1.63 7.51 3.39
N GLY A 71 1.98 6.55 4.24
CA GLY A 71 1.25 5.29 4.40
C GLY A 71 1.57 4.67 5.75
N THR A 72 0.62 3.90 6.30
CA THR A 72 0.85 3.10 7.51
C THR A 72 0.45 1.67 7.22
N ALA A 73 1.30 0.72 7.60
CA ALA A 73 1.02 -0.70 7.49
C ALA A 73 0.82 -1.28 8.88
N ARG A 74 0.22 -2.46 8.95
CA ARG A 74 0.22 -3.26 10.19
C ARG A 74 0.45 -4.72 9.83
N HIS A 75 1.60 -5.23 10.22
CA HIS A 75 2.06 -6.57 9.89
C HIS A 75 1.90 -7.51 11.09
N GLU A 76 1.52 -8.76 10.83
CA GLU A 76 1.49 -9.81 11.82
C GLU A 76 2.78 -10.62 11.76
N VAL A 77 3.45 -10.75 12.90
CA VAL A 77 4.64 -11.60 13.04
C VAL A 77 4.18 -12.98 13.48
N THR A 78 4.66 -14.02 12.80
CA THR A 78 4.33 -15.40 13.12
C THR A 78 5.58 -16.24 13.29
N LEU A 79 5.48 -17.33 14.06
CA LEU A 79 6.50 -18.35 14.22
C LEU A 79 5.90 -19.72 13.95
N ASN A 80 6.33 -20.38 12.87
CA ASN A 80 5.76 -21.63 12.39
C ASN A 80 4.23 -21.57 12.25
N GLY A 81 3.70 -20.42 11.80
CA GLY A 81 2.27 -20.15 11.64
C GLY A 81 1.52 -19.76 12.93
N ALA A 82 2.18 -19.76 14.10
CA ALA A 82 1.58 -19.25 15.33
C ALA A 82 1.77 -17.73 15.43
N SER A 83 0.70 -16.99 15.74
CA SER A 83 0.76 -15.54 15.89
C SER A 83 1.61 -15.12 17.10
N LEU A 84 2.54 -14.20 16.88
CA LEU A 84 3.31 -13.52 17.92
C LEU A 84 2.81 -12.10 18.20
N GLY A 85 1.87 -11.61 17.38
CA GLY A 85 1.28 -10.28 17.51
C GLY A 85 1.44 -9.41 16.26
N LYS A 86 0.85 -8.22 16.32
CA LYS A 86 0.81 -7.26 15.22
C LYS A 86 1.57 -5.99 15.54
N VAL A 87 2.41 -5.55 14.61
CA VAL A 87 3.22 -4.33 14.70
C VAL A 87 2.89 -3.40 13.54
N ASN A 88 2.98 -2.09 13.78
CA ASN A 88 2.84 -1.08 12.72
C ASN A 88 4.20 -0.77 12.09
#